data_AF-A0A416DNA4-F1
#
_entry.id   AF-A0A416DNA4-F1
#
_cell.length_a   1.000
_cell.length_b   1.000
_cell.length_c   1.000
_cell.angle_alpha   90.00
_cell.angle_beta   90.00
_cell.angle_gamma   90.00
#
_symmetry.space_group_name_H-M   'P 1'
#
loop_
_entity.id
_entity.type
_entity.pdbx_description
1 polymer ?
#
loop_
_entity_poly.entity_id
_entity_poly.type
_entity_poly.pdbx_seq_one_letter_code
_entity_poly.pdbx_strand_id
1 'polypeptide(L)' 'MCKSVEEYAERKAKEAAQEAAKETARKTVEKLNDMGMDISLTASAVDMDEETIKQWLEK' A
#
# COMPACT_ATOMS: atom_id res chain seq x y z
N MET A 1 -25.67 14.51 21.24
CA MET A 1 -25.33 13.33 20.43
C MET A 1 -24.35 13.77 19.33
N CYS A 2 -23.05 13.80 19.61
CA CYS A 2 -22.03 14.33 18.67
C CYS A 2 -20.81 13.41 18.51
N LYS A 3 -20.94 12.11 18.80
CA LYS A 3 -19.80 11.17 18.67
C LYS A 3 -19.66 10.60 17.25
N SER A 4 -20.75 10.48 16.49
CA SER A 4 -20.74 9.76 15.21
C SER A 4 -20.12 10.52 14.04
N VAL A 5 -20.16 11.85 14.02
CA VAL A 5 -19.59 12.66 12.92
C VAL A 5 -18.08 12.78 13.04
N GLU A 6 -17.57 13.01 14.25
CA GLU A 6 -16.13 13.10 14.54
C GLU A 6 -15.44 11.74 14.28
N GLU A 7 -16.05 10.64 14.70
CA GLU A 7 -15.53 9.29 14.47
C GLU A 7 -15.59 8.88 12.98
N TYR A 8 -16.57 9.38 12.21
CA TYR A 8 -16.62 9.17 10.76
C TYR A 8 -15.49 9.92 10.04
N ALA A 9 -15.24 11.18 10.42
CA ALA A 9 -14.15 11.98 9.87
C ALA A 9 -12.79 11.37 10.20
N GLU A 10 -12.57 10.89 11.43
CA GLU A 10 -11.34 10.22 11.82
C GLU A 10 -11.11 8.93 11.03
N ARG A 11 -12.15 8.11 10.84
CA ARG A 11 -12.07 6.91 10.01
C ARG A 11 -11.73 7.23 8.56
N LYS A 12 -12.37 8.26 7.98
CA LYS A 12 -12.07 8.69 6.61
C LYS A 12 -10.64 9.21 6.46
N ALA A 13 -10.12 9.94 7.45
CA ALA A 13 -8.74 10.40 7.43
C ALA A 13 -7.73 9.23 7.53
N LYS A 14 -7.99 8.25 8.41
CA LYS A 14 -7.17 7.03 8.52
C LYS A 14 -7.21 6.18 7.24
N GLU A 15 -8.39 6.03 6.64
CA GLU A 15 -8.58 5.31 5.39
C GLU A 15 -7.82 6.00 4.25
N ALA A 16 -7.94 7.32 4.11
CA ALA A 16 -7.20 8.09 3.11
C ALA A 16 -5.68 7.99 3.30
N ALA A 17 -5.18 8.03 4.54
CA ALA A 17 -3.77 7.85 4.82
C ALA A 17 -3.27 6.44 4.46
N GLN A 18 -4.10 5.41 4.72
CA GLN A 18 -3.75 4.02 4.39
C GLN A 18 -3.75 3.78 2.87
N GLU A 19 -4.71 4.35 2.14
CA GLU A 19 -4.74 4.29 0.68
C GLU A 19 -3.54 5.02 0.06
N ALA A 20 -3.18 6.19 0.58
CA ALA A 20 -1.99 6.91 0.12
C ALA A 20 -0.69 6.12 0.37
N ALA A 21 -0.58 5.44 1.52
CA ALA A 21 0.54 4.57 1.81
C ALA A 21 0.60 3.37 0.84
N LYS A 22 -0.53 2.70 0.59
CA LYS A 22 -0.63 1.59 -0.38
C LYS A 22 -0.28 2.01 -1.80
N GLU A 23 -0.75 3.17 -2.25
CA GLU A 23 -0.43 3.68 -3.59
C GLU A 23 1.08 3.97 -3.73
N THR A 24 1.68 4.56 -2.70
CA THR A 24 3.13 4.81 -2.66
C THR A 24 3.92 3.51 -2.71
N ALA A 25 3.47 2.51 -1.95
CA ALA A 25 4.08 1.18 -1.95
C ALA A 25 3.95 0.50 -3.33
N ARG A 26 2.77 0.56 -3.97
CA ARG A 26 2.56 0.06 -5.35
C ARG A 26 3.51 0.68 -6.35
N LYS A 27 3.59 2.01 -6.38
CA LYS A 27 4.51 2.74 -7.27
C LYS A 27 5.97 2.33 -7.05
N THR A 28 6.34 2.08 -5.80
CA THR A 28 7.68 1.62 -5.44
C THR A 28 7.92 0.19 -5.95
N VAL A 29 6.95 -0.71 -5.75
CA VAL A 29 6.96 -2.09 -6.26
C VAL A 29 7.07 -2.13 -7.79
N GLU A 30 6.25 -1.36 -8.51
CA GLU A 30 6.30 -1.28 -9.98
C GLU A 30 7.67 -0.79 -10.46
N LYS A 31 8.24 0.23 -9.81
CA LYS A 31 9.56 0.76 -10.17
C LYS A 31 10.69 -0.25 -9.90
N LEU A 32 10.63 -0.98 -8.79
CA LEU A 32 11.61 -2.02 -8.47
C LEU A 32 11.50 -3.20 -9.44
N ASN A 33 10.27 -3.57 -9.83
CA ASN A 33 10.02 -4.59 -10.83
C ASN A 33 10.55 -4.18 -12.22
N ASP A 34 10.33 -2.94 -12.65
CA ASP A 34 10.84 -2.39 -13.92
C ASP A 34 12.38 -2.38 -13.97
N MET A 35 13.03 -2.17 -12.82
CA MET A 35 14.50 -2.32 -12.68
C MET A 35 14.98 -3.79 -12.69
N GLY A 36 14.07 -4.76 -12.80
CA GLY A 36 14.38 -6.19 -12.81
C GLY A 36 14.77 -6.76 -11.44
N MET A 37 14.37 -6.08 -10.35
CA MET A 37 14.66 -6.54 -8.99
C MET A 37 13.77 -7.74 -8.62
N ASP A 38 14.35 -8.71 -7.92
CA ASP A 38 13.62 -9.89 -7.44
C ASP A 38 12.43 -9.51 -6.54
N ILE A 39 11.34 -10.27 -6.65
CA ILE A 39 10.11 -10.05 -5.88
C ILE A 39 10.37 -10.19 -4.37
N SER A 40 11.21 -11.15 -3.97
CA SER A 40 11.60 -11.37 -2.58
C SER A 40 12.40 -10.19 -1.99
N LEU A 41 13.27 -9.57 -2.79
CA LEU A 41 13.99 -8.37 -2.39
C LEU A 41 13.06 -7.15 -2.34
N THR A 42 12.13 -7.06 -3.29
CA THR A 42 11.10 -6.02 -3.30
C THR A 42 10.25 -6.12 -2.04
N ALA A 43 9.76 -7.32 -1.71
CA ALA A 43 9.02 -7.66 -0.48
C ALA A 43 9.74 -7.19 0.78
N SER A 44 11.04 -7.48 0.89
CA SER A 44 11.86 -7.00 2.01
C SER A 44 12.06 -5.49 2.01
N ALA A 45 12.12 -4.83 0.85
CA ALA A 45 12.35 -3.38 0.75
C ALA A 45 11.11 -2.56 1.12
N VAL A 46 9.92 -3.09 0.86
CA VAL A 46 8.63 -2.43 1.10
C VAL A 46 7.86 -3.01 2.30
N ASP A 47 8.47 -3.96 3.02
CA ASP A 47 7.91 -4.66 4.19
C ASP A 47 6.51 -5.27 3.90
N MET A 48 6.40 -6.01 2.80
CA MET A 48 5.14 -6.67 2.41
C MET A 48 5.38 -8.09 1.90
N ASP A 49 4.36 -8.93 1.98
CA ASP A 49 4.40 -10.30 1.45
C ASP A 49 4.56 -10.33 -0.07
N GLU A 50 5.32 -11.33 -0.55
CA GLU A 50 5.53 -11.57 -1.97
C GLU A 50 4.22 -11.83 -2.73
N GLU A 51 3.23 -12.49 -2.12
CA GLU A 51 1.92 -12.70 -2.73
C GLU A 51 1.14 -11.40 -2.93
N THR A 52 1.27 -10.44 -2.00
CA THR A 52 0.66 -9.11 -2.14
C THR A 52 1.28 -8.35 -3.31
N ILE A 53 2.61 -8.43 -3.45
CA ILE A 53 3.34 -7.83 -4.57
C ILE A 53 2.96 -8.49 -5.90
N LYS A 54 2.87 -9.82 -5.95
CA LYS A 54 2.42 -10.55 -7.14
C LYS A 54 1.03 -10.10 -7.58
N GLN A 55 0.06 -10.04 -6.66
CA GLN A 55 -1.28 -9.53 -6.99
C GLN A 55 -1.29 -8.10 -7.54
N TRP A 56 -0.32 -7.26 -7.17
CA TRP A 56 -0.21 -5.91 -7.71
C TRP A 56 0.41 -5.86 -9.10
N LEU A 57 1.33 -6.79 -9.40
CA LEU A 57 2.05 -6.91 -10.68
C LEU A 57 1.30 -7.75 -11.71
N GLU A 58 0.44 -8.69 -11.29
CA GLU A 58 -0.39 -9.54 -12.15
C GLU A 58 -1.58 -8.80 -12.81
N LYS A 59 -1.58 -7.46 -12.80
CA LYS A 59 -2.69 -6.62 -13.25
C LYS A 59 -2.80 -6.51 -14.77
#